data_AF-A0A2M6GKE8-F1
#
_entry.id   AF-A0A2M6GKE8-F1
#
_cell.length_a   1.000
_cell.length_b   1.000
_cell.length_c   1.000
_cell.angle_alpha   90.00
_cell.angle_beta   90.00
_cell.angle_gamma   90.00
#
_symmetry.space_group_name_H-M   'P 1'
#
loop_
_entity.id
_entity.type
_entity.pdbx_description
1 polymer ?
#
loop_
_entity_poly.entity_id
_entity_poly.type
_entity_poly.pdbx_seq_one_letter_code
_entity_poly.pdbx_strand_id
1 'polypeptide(L)'
;PAFLQTIKEVGQDKPVWITEIGYGMNEGKQQAVATPARTKEQTQADWIIRSILFNNRNGIAETYFYQTYDETGYTYNVAHNKTDNGVYSAMGLIQDDKKFLGNNKYASTLRRRFSADYMMQLSYFKDYRYSKTLHKDPLVDQYQSGSKTMYALVVPDMKGRTEKYTLDMGKPTAKVYRFVDGGEKFAVETVKTSNGKLNLTVTESPVFVE
;
A
#
# COMPACT_ATOMS: atom_id res chain seq x y z
N PRO A 1 12.32 -8.15 -16.35
CA PRO A 1 13.44 -8.97 -16.87
C PRO A 1 14.80 -8.27 -16.75
N ALA A 2 14.94 -7.03 -17.23
CA ALA A 2 16.21 -6.29 -17.19
C ALA A 2 16.74 -6.07 -15.75
N PHE A 3 15.88 -5.66 -14.81
CA PHE A 3 16.32 -5.37 -13.43
C PHE A 3 16.92 -6.57 -12.69
N LEU A 4 16.23 -7.72 -12.68
CA LEU A 4 16.74 -8.94 -12.04
C LEU A 4 18.02 -9.45 -12.72
N GLN A 5 18.13 -9.28 -14.03
CA GLN A 5 19.34 -9.61 -14.77
C GLN A 5 20.50 -8.70 -14.35
N THR A 6 20.28 -7.38 -14.20
CA THR A 6 21.28 -6.45 -13.69
C THR A 6 21.73 -6.81 -12.28
N ILE A 7 20.82 -7.21 -11.38
CA ILE A 7 21.18 -7.67 -10.02
C ILE A 7 22.11 -8.88 -10.09
N LYS A 8 21.80 -9.85 -10.97
CA LYS A 8 22.62 -11.05 -11.13
C LYS A 8 24.00 -10.74 -11.69
N GLU A 9 24.05 -9.97 -12.77
CA GLU A 9 25.28 -9.72 -13.52
C GLU A 9 26.20 -8.70 -12.84
N VAL A 10 25.63 -7.63 -12.30
CA VAL A 10 26.39 -6.50 -11.72
C VAL A 10 26.36 -6.55 -10.20
N GLY A 11 25.18 -6.83 -9.63
CA GLY A 11 24.96 -6.86 -8.17
C GLY A 11 25.49 -8.13 -7.49
N GLN A 12 25.99 -9.12 -8.24
CA GLN A 12 26.47 -10.40 -7.72
C GLN A 12 25.42 -11.11 -6.85
N ASP A 13 24.16 -11.08 -7.29
CA ASP A 13 23.01 -11.65 -6.57
C ASP A 13 22.82 -11.11 -5.14
N LYS A 14 23.37 -9.93 -4.81
CA LYS A 14 23.09 -9.26 -3.53
C LYS A 14 21.65 -8.79 -3.47
N PRO A 15 21.00 -8.85 -2.29
CA PRO A 15 19.66 -8.33 -2.11
C PRO A 15 19.62 -6.83 -2.40
N VAL A 16 18.61 -6.37 -3.13
CA VAL A 16 18.36 -4.94 -3.35
C VAL A 16 17.34 -4.44 -2.34
N TRP A 17 17.68 -3.34 -1.69
CA TRP A 17 16.84 -2.64 -0.74
C TRP A 17 16.42 -1.28 -1.32
N ILE A 18 15.16 -0.92 -1.13
CA ILE A 18 14.69 0.46 -1.29
C ILE A 18 14.74 1.09 0.10
N THR A 19 15.74 1.92 0.34
CA THR A 19 15.98 2.52 1.67
C THR A 19 15.02 3.66 1.98
N GLU A 20 14.40 4.27 0.97
CA GLU A 20 13.36 5.28 1.16
C GLU A 20 12.35 5.28 0.01
N ILE A 21 11.06 5.25 0.36
CA ILE A 21 9.94 5.56 -0.53
C ILE A 21 8.77 6.06 0.33
N GLY A 22 7.94 6.95 -0.20
CA GLY A 22 6.76 7.42 0.53
C GLY A 22 5.88 8.30 -0.33
N TYR A 23 4.71 8.63 0.22
CA TYR A 23 3.73 9.51 -0.41
C TYR A 23 3.18 10.48 0.63
N GLY A 24 3.12 11.76 0.28
CA GLY A 24 2.80 12.84 1.21
C GLY A 24 1.33 13.25 1.19
N MET A 25 0.90 13.90 2.27
CA MET A 25 -0.41 14.54 2.38
C MET A 25 -0.36 16.04 2.05
N ASN A 26 0.81 16.65 1.97
CA ASN A 26 0.99 18.05 1.58
C ASN A 26 1.03 18.19 0.06
N GLU A 27 0.78 19.39 -0.47
CA GLU A 27 0.88 19.64 -1.90
C GLU A 27 2.32 19.43 -2.39
N GLY A 28 2.50 18.77 -3.53
CA GLY A 28 3.81 18.45 -4.07
C GLY A 28 3.77 17.35 -5.13
N LYS A 29 4.94 16.99 -5.67
CA LYS A 29 5.05 15.95 -6.71
C LYS A 29 4.82 14.53 -6.20
N GLN A 30 5.01 14.30 -4.90
CA GLN A 30 4.84 12.98 -4.26
C GLN A 30 3.58 12.92 -3.40
N GLN A 31 2.65 13.87 -3.59
CA GLN A 31 1.41 13.87 -2.83
C GLN A 31 0.47 12.75 -3.29
N ALA A 32 -0.17 12.08 -2.35
CA ALA A 32 -1.35 11.28 -2.67
C ALA A 32 -2.43 12.18 -3.28
N VAL A 33 -3.31 11.65 -4.12
CA VAL A 33 -4.40 12.44 -4.70
C VAL A 33 -5.73 11.78 -4.37
N ALA A 34 -6.75 12.55 -4.02
CA ALA A 34 -8.08 11.99 -3.86
C ALA A 34 -8.62 11.54 -5.23
N THR A 35 -9.40 10.46 -5.24
CA THR A 35 -10.17 10.02 -6.40
C THR A 35 -11.66 10.13 -6.05
N PRO A 36 -12.59 10.00 -7.01
CA PRO A 36 -14.03 10.03 -6.71
C PRO A 36 -14.48 9.03 -5.63
N ALA A 37 -13.73 7.92 -5.46
CA ALA A 37 -14.06 6.87 -4.50
C ALA A 37 -13.15 6.84 -3.26
N ARG A 38 -12.06 7.63 -3.23
CA ARG A 38 -11.04 7.55 -2.18
C ARG A 38 -10.57 8.92 -1.70
N THR A 39 -10.42 9.05 -0.38
CA THR A 39 -9.76 10.22 0.21
C THR A 39 -8.25 10.21 -0.10
N LYS A 40 -7.59 11.35 0.12
CA LYS A 40 -6.12 11.46 -0.02
C LYS A 40 -5.39 10.46 0.88
N GLU A 41 -5.88 10.25 2.11
CA GLU A 41 -5.27 9.32 3.07
C GLU A 41 -5.48 7.85 2.68
N GLN A 42 -6.67 7.50 2.20
CA GLN A 42 -6.91 6.15 1.66
C GLN A 42 -6.05 5.89 0.42
N THR A 43 -5.88 6.90 -0.43
CA THR A 43 -5.02 6.78 -1.62
C THR A 43 -3.55 6.61 -1.22
N GLN A 44 -3.07 7.34 -0.21
CA GLN A 44 -1.74 7.13 0.37
C GLN A 44 -1.56 5.68 0.84
N ALA A 45 -2.56 5.14 1.56
CA ALA A 45 -2.55 3.75 2.02
C ALA A 45 -2.50 2.76 0.85
N ASP A 46 -3.37 2.93 -0.15
CA ASP A 46 -3.39 2.09 -1.35
C ASP A 46 -2.06 2.12 -2.12
N TRP A 47 -1.42 3.29 -2.23
CA TRP A 47 -0.14 3.43 -2.94
C TRP A 47 1.01 2.75 -2.20
N ILE A 48 1.02 2.83 -0.86
CA ILE A 48 1.99 2.12 -0.02
C ILE A 48 1.83 0.61 -0.21
N ILE A 49 0.61 0.07 -0.13
CA ILE A 49 0.38 -1.37 -0.32
C ILE A 49 0.72 -1.80 -1.75
N ARG A 50 0.32 -1.02 -2.77
CA ARG A 50 0.68 -1.29 -4.16
C ARG A 50 2.20 -1.31 -4.36
N SER A 51 2.93 -0.43 -3.68
CA SER A 51 4.40 -0.41 -3.72
C SER A 51 5.00 -1.67 -3.11
N ILE A 52 4.48 -2.12 -1.95
CA ILE A 52 4.93 -3.38 -1.33
C ILE A 52 4.72 -4.56 -2.29
N LEU A 53 3.53 -4.69 -2.87
CA LEU A 53 3.20 -5.79 -3.80
C LEU A 53 4.06 -5.73 -5.07
N PHE A 54 4.23 -4.53 -5.64
CA PHE A 54 5.06 -4.32 -6.81
C PHE A 54 6.53 -4.66 -6.53
N ASN A 55 7.07 -4.21 -5.41
CA ASN A 55 8.45 -4.49 -5.01
C ASN A 55 8.68 -5.99 -4.76
N ASN A 56 7.73 -6.66 -4.10
CA ASN A 56 7.77 -8.11 -3.89
C ASN A 56 7.80 -8.88 -5.23
N ARG A 57 6.94 -8.49 -6.18
CA ARG A 57 6.91 -9.07 -7.53
C ARG A 57 8.21 -8.88 -8.30
N ASN A 58 8.97 -7.82 -8.03
CA ASN A 58 10.22 -7.50 -8.72
C ASN A 58 11.47 -7.96 -7.96
N GLY A 59 11.33 -8.77 -6.90
CA GLY A 59 12.46 -9.35 -6.18
C GLY A 59 13.21 -8.36 -5.29
N ILE A 60 12.61 -7.23 -4.95
CA ILE A 60 13.16 -6.31 -3.93
C ILE A 60 13.06 -7.02 -2.57
N ALA A 61 14.18 -7.10 -1.86
CA ALA A 61 14.26 -7.82 -0.60
C ALA A 61 13.63 -7.02 0.55
N GLU A 62 13.89 -5.71 0.59
CA GLU A 62 13.41 -4.83 1.65
C GLU A 62 12.97 -3.47 1.10
N THR A 63 11.95 -2.88 1.71
CA THR A 63 11.43 -1.55 1.38
C THR A 63 11.16 -0.81 2.68
N TYR A 64 11.79 0.35 2.83
CA TYR A 64 11.68 1.21 3.99
C TYR A 64 10.83 2.44 3.61
N PHE A 65 9.74 2.65 4.34
CA PHE A 65 8.82 3.75 4.08
C PHE A 65 9.23 4.99 4.87
N TYR A 66 9.51 6.08 4.14
CA TYR A 66 9.63 7.41 4.71
C TYR A 66 8.20 7.93 4.96
N GLN A 67 7.75 8.09 6.21
CA GLN A 67 8.47 7.91 7.48
C GLN A 67 7.52 7.42 8.58
N THR A 68 8.02 7.13 9.78
CA THR A 68 7.16 6.65 10.88
C THR A 68 6.18 7.73 11.36
N TYR A 69 6.67 8.94 11.61
CA TYR A 69 5.88 10.06 12.11
C TYR A 69 5.89 11.20 11.10
N ASP A 70 4.79 11.96 11.02
CA ASP A 70 4.85 13.25 10.34
C ASP A 70 5.89 14.15 11.01
N GLU A 71 6.68 14.85 10.20
CA GLU A 71 7.50 15.93 10.68
C GLU A 71 6.62 17.13 11.02
N THR A 72 6.78 17.60 12.25
CA THR A 72 6.07 18.74 12.79
C THR A 72 7.11 19.80 13.13
N GLY A 73 7.44 20.58 12.10
CA GLY A 73 8.35 21.71 12.16
C GLY A 73 7.90 22.75 11.16
N TYR A 74 7.03 23.67 11.60
CA TYR A 74 6.61 24.81 10.78
C TYR A 74 7.84 25.64 10.45
N THR A 75 8.25 25.60 9.18
CA THR A 75 9.28 26.52 8.69
C THR A 75 8.55 27.54 7.84
N TYR A 76 8.67 28.84 8.16
CA TYR A 76 8.16 29.87 7.27
C TYR A 76 8.93 29.76 5.94
N ASN A 77 8.24 29.28 4.91
CA ASN A 77 8.83 29.11 3.59
C ASN A 77 8.85 30.49 2.91
N VAL A 78 9.99 31.17 3.02
CA VAL A 78 10.20 32.53 2.51
C VAL A 78 9.92 32.62 1.00
N ALA A 79 10.16 31.54 0.24
CA ALA A 79 9.92 31.51 -1.19
C ALA A 79 8.43 31.43 -1.57
N HIS A 80 7.56 30.95 -0.67
CA HIS A 80 6.13 30.74 -0.94
C HIS A 80 5.22 31.58 -0.04
N ASN A 81 5.78 32.43 0.84
CA ASN A 81 5.07 33.25 1.82
C ASN A 81 4.00 32.46 2.61
N LYS A 82 4.33 31.23 3.00
CA LYS A 82 3.44 30.33 3.74
C LYS A 82 4.21 29.65 4.86
N THR A 83 3.56 29.49 6.01
CA THR A 83 4.02 28.56 7.04
C THR A 83 3.59 27.17 6.63
N ASP A 84 4.55 26.36 6.18
CA ASP A 84 4.32 24.98 5.77
C ASP A 84 5.37 24.10 6.45
N ASN A 85 4.99 22.86 6.76
CA ASN A 85 5.93 21.87 7.26
C ASN A 85 6.79 21.29 6.10
N GLY A 86 6.48 21.66 4.85
CA GLY A 86 7.22 21.23 3.66
C GLY A 86 6.55 20.03 2.99
N VAL A 87 6.90 19.78 1.74
CA VAL A 87 6.19 18.79 0.91
C VAL A 87 6.34 17.34 1.41
N TYR A 88 7.36 17.06 2.23
CA TYR A 88 7.71 15.71 2.74
C TYR A 88 7.30 15.47 4.19
N SER A 89 6.86 16.52 4.89
CA SER A 89 6.62 16.41 6.33
C SER A 89 5.38 15.60 6.68
N ALA A 90 4.43 15.50 5.75
CA ALA A 90 3.18 14.76 5.95
C ALA A 90 3.20 13.40 5.22
N MET A 91 4.36 12.74 5.19
CA MET A 91 4.55 11.38 4.64
C MET A 91 4.48 10.29 5.73
N GLY A 92 4.26 10.67 6.99
CA GLY A 92 4.29 9.78 8.12
C GLY A 92 3.20 8.71 8.08
N LEU A 93 3.51 7.52 8.60
CA LEU A 93 2.52 6.48 8.92
C LEU A 93 1.67 6.84 10.16
N ILE A 94 2.20 7.72 11.01
CA ILE A 94 1.57 8.26 12.20
C ILE A 94 1.52 9.79 12.04
N GLN A 95 0.31 10.33 12.04
CA GLN A 95 0.12 11.77 12.13
C GLN A 95 0.39 12.23 13.56
N ASP A 96 1.17 13.28 13.72
CA ASP A 96 1.37 13.99 14.99
C ASP A 96 0.73 15.38 14.89
N ASP A 97 -0.37 15.59 15.62
CA ASP A 97 -0.98 16.91 15.74
C ASP A 97 -0.37 17.65 16.93
N LYS A 98 0.61 18.50 16.65
CA LYS A 98 1.27 19.34 17.65
C LYS A 98 0.51 20.64 17.89
N LYS A 99 0.07 20.84 19.12
CA LYS A 99 -0.53 22.10 19.59
C LYS A 99 0.47 22.87 20.46
N PHE A 100 0.83 24.09 20.06
CA PHE A 100 1.66 24.97 20.89
C PHE A 100 0.90 25.41 22.15
N LEU A 101 1.56 25.30 23.31
CA LEU A 101 1.00 25.63 24.62
C LEU A 101 1.67 26.85 25.28
N GLY A 102 2.59 27.55 24.60
CA GLY A 102 3.40 28.61 25.20
C GLY A 102 4.68 28.07 25.86
N ASN A 103 5.64 28.96 26.19
CA ASN A 103 6.87 28.64 26.93
C ASN A 103 7.67 27.45 26.36
N ASN A 104 7.80 27.37 25.03
CA ASN A 104 8.44 26.24 24.32
C ASN A 104 7.81 24.87 24.61
N LYS A 105 6.54 24.81 25.02
CA LYS A 105 5.79 23.56 25.24
C LYS A 105 4.83 23.27 24.10
N TYR A 106 4.71 21.99 23.78
CA TYR A 106 3.77 21.46 22.80
C TYR A 106 3.02 20.27 23.42
N ALA A 107 1.72 20.18 23.16
CA ALA A 107 0.99 18.92 23.29
C ALA A 107 1.03 18.19 21.94
N SER A 108 1.19 16.87 21.98
CA SER A 108 1.15 15.99 20.80
C SER A 108 -0.05 15.07 20.91
N THR A 109 -0.83 14.97 19.84
CA THR A 109 -1.85 13.95 19.66
C THR A 109 -1.46 13.07 18.49
N LEU A 110 -1.10 11.81 18.78
CA LEU A 110 -0.73 10.85 17.75
C LEU A 110 -1.94 10.13 17.21
N ARG A 111 -2.04 10.02 15.88
CA ARG A 111 -3.06 9.24 15.19
C ARG A 111 -2.42 8.36 14.13
N ARG A 112 -2.71 7.07 14.18
CA ARG A 112 -2.34 6.12 13.11
C ARG A 112 -3.05 6.51 11.82
N ARG A 113 -2.31 6.59 10.71
CA ARG A 113 -2.91 6.76 9.38
C ARG A 113 -3.41 5.42 8.83
N PHE A 114 -4.31 5.48 7.85
CA PHE A 114 -4.79 4.29 7.16
C PHE A 114 -3.66 3.48 6.50
N SER A 115 -2.56 4.12 6.11
CA SER A 115 -1.36 3.43 5.62
C SER A 115 -0.78 2.46 6.65
N ALA A 116 -0.68 2.86 7.91
CA ALA A 116 -0.26 1.98 9.00
C ALA A 116 -1.29 0.89 9.31
N ASP A 117 -2.58 1.19 9.27
CA ASP A 117 -3.64 0.17 9.40
C ASP A 117 -3.46 -0.93 8.34
N TYR A 118 -3.27 -0.51 7.08
CA TYR A 118 -3.19 -1.43 5.95
C TYR A 118 -1.89 -2.25 5.99
N MET A 119 -0.76 -1.65 6.38
CA MET A 119 0.49 -2.40 6.58
C MET A 119 0.34 -3.45 7.67
N MET A 120 -0.34 -3.12 8.77
CA MET A 120 -0.59 -4.08 9.85
C MET A 120 -1.52 -5.20 9.40
N GLN A 121 -2.57 -4.90 8.64
CA GLN A 121 -3.43 -5.92 8.05
C GLN A 121 -2.65 -6.81 7.07
N LEU A 122 -1.84 -6.22 6.18
CA LEU A 122 -1.01 -6.96 5.22
C LEU A 122 -0.02 -7.91 5.90
N SER A 123 0.38 -7.66 7.15
CA SER A 123 1.26 -8.55 7.92
C SER A 123 0.68 -9.97 8.10
N TYR A 124 -0.64 -10.15 7.96
CA TYR A 124 -1.28 -11.47 7.91
C TYR A 124 -0.74 -12.35 6.77
N PHE A 125 -0.17 -11.73 5.72
CA PHE A 125 0.35 -12.39 4.55
C PHE A 125 1.89 -12.39 4.47
N LYS A 126 2.59 -12.11 5.58
CA LYS A 126 4.06 -11.99 5.62
C LYS A 126 4.84 -13.20 5.10
N ASP A 127 4.26 -14.41 5.17
CA ASP A 127 4.90 -15.65 4.72
C ASP A 127 4.63 -15.98 3.25
N TYR A 128 3.72 -15.25 2.60
CA TYR A 128 3.44 -15.43 1.19
C TYR A 128 4.57 -14.84 0.34
N ARG A 129 4.87 -15.51 -0.77
CA ARG A 129 5.86 -15.06 -1.77
C ARG A 129 5.22 -15.01 -3.13
N TYR A 130 5.55 -13.98 -3.91
CA TYR A 130 5.11 -13.88 -5.29
C TYR A 130 5.49 -15.15 -6.07
N SER A 131 4.55 -15.65 -6.87
CA SER A 131 4.73 -16.83 -7.71
C SER A 131 4.66 -16.48 -9.19
N LYS A 132 3.56 -15.84 -9.63
CA LYS A 132 3.35 -15.44 -11.03
C LYS A 132 2.25 -14.40 -11.17
N THR A 133 2.26 -13.69 -12.29
CA THR A 133 1.15 -12.81 -12.71
C THR A 133 0.23 -13.58 -13.65
N LEU A 134 -1.05 -13.66 -13.32
CA LEU A 134 -2.08 -14.34 -14.12
C LEU A 134 -2.76 -13.40 -15.12
N HIS A 135 -2.86 -12.12 -14.77
CA HIS A 135 -3.51 -11.11 -15.60
C HIS A 135 -2.88 -9.74 -15.40
N LYS A 136 -2.92 -8.88 -16.43
CA LYS A 136 -2.21 -7.59 -16.42
C LYS A 136 -3.12 -6.38 -16.18
N ASP A 137 -4.41 -6.43 -16.54
CA ASP A 137 -5.36 -5.33 -16.31
C ASP A 137 -6.82 -5.85 -16.24
N PRO A 138 -7.39 -6.12 -15.05
CA PRO A 138 -6.82 -5.84 -13.73
C PRO A 138 -5.55 -6.67 -13.49
N LEU A 139 -4.64 -6.13 -12.69
CA LEU A 139 -3.46 -6.86 -12.27
C LEU A 139 -3.90 -7.97 -11.30
N VAL A 140 -3.54 -9.21 -11.62
CA VAL A 140 -3.82 -10.39 -10.80
C VAL A 140 -2.52 -11.15 -10.59
N ASP A 141 -2.01 -11.07 -9.37
CA ASP A 141 -0.79 -11.75 -8.96
C ASP A 141 -1.13 -12.92 -8.03
N GLN A 142 -0.48 -14.05 -8.25
CA GLN A 142 -0.56 -15.24 -7.41
C GLN A 142 0.64 -15.28 -6.46
N TYR A 143 0.37 -15.61 -5.20
CA TYR A 143 1.32 -15.78 -4.13
C TYR A 143 1.17 -17.16 -3.49
N GLN A 144 2.26 -17.70 -2.95
CA GLN A 144 2.30 -19.02 -2.33
C GLN A 144 2.92 -18.96 -0.93
N SER A 145 2.35 -19.71 0.01
CA SER A 145 2.94 -20.01 1.32
C SER A 145 2.69 -21.48 1.66
N GLY A 146 3.72 -22.33 1.52
CA GLY A 146 3.55 -23.78 1.59
C GLY A 146 2.53 -24.29 0.57
N SER A 147 1.48 -24.97 1.03
CA SER A 147 0.37 -25.43 0.19
C SER A 147 -0.74 -24.40 -0.02
N LYS A 148 -0.67 -23.24 0.63
CA LYS A 148 -1.68 -22.18 0.49
C LYS A 148 -1.37 -21.26 -0.67
N THR A 149 -2.40 -20.94 -1.44
CA THR A 149 -2.34 -20.02 -2.58
C THR A 149 -3.22 -18.82 -2.28
N MET A 150 -2.68 -17.63 -2.49
CA MET A 150 -3.39 -16.35 -2.36
C MET A 150 -3.28 -15.58 -3.68
N TYR A 151 -4.32 -14.83 -4.02
CA TYR A 151 -4.35 -13.93 -5.16
C TYR A 151 -4.50 -12.50 -4.67
N ALA A 152 -3.72 -11.56 -5.21
CA ALA A 152 -3.92 -10.13 -5.03
C ALA A 152 -4.43 -9.53 -6.35
N LEU A 153 -5.56 -8.82 -6.29
CA LEU A 153 -6.19 -8.21 -7.46
C LEU A 153 -6.28 -6.70 -7.26
N VAL A 154 -5.87 -5.92 -8.28
CA VAL A 154 -5.90 -4.45 -8.23
C VAL A 154 -6.01 -3.82 -9.63
N VAL A 155 -6.65 -2.65 -9.73
CA VAL A 155 -6.65 -1.76 -10.90
C VAL A 155 -5.79 -0.53 -10.59
N PRO A 156 -4.47 -0.53 -10.86
CA PRO A 156 -3.58 0.49 -10.32
C PRO A 156 -3.44 1.72 -11.24
N ASP A 157 -4.55 2.31 -11.72
CA ASP A 157 -4.52 3.35 -12.75
C ASP A 157 -4.77 4.79 -12.28
N MET A 158 -5.14 4.99 -11.01
CA MET A 158 -5.44 6.30 -10.41
C MET A 158 -6.64 7.04 -11.04
N LYS A 159 -7.52 6.34 -11.76
CA LYS A 159 -8.69 6.92 -12.44
C LYS A 159 -10.02 6.63 -11.74
N GLY A 160 -9.99 5.91 -10.61
CA GLY A 160 -11.18 5.40 -9.93
C GLY A 160 -11.90 4.30 -10.70
N ARG A 161 -11.21 3.64 -11.65
CA ARG A 161 -11.81 2.58 -12.46
C ARG A 161 -12.10 1.33 -11.62
N THR A 162 -13.17 0.64 -11.99
CA THR A 162 -13.48 -0.70 -11.48
C THR A 162 -13.56 -1.68 -12.63
N GLU A 163 -13.18 -2.92 -12.39
CA GLU A 163 -13.18 -3.98 -13.39
C GLU A 163 -13.85 -5.24 -12.87
N LYS A 164 -14.67 -5.88 -13.70
CA LYS A 164 -15.19 -7.21 -13.39
C LYS A 164 -14.15 -8.25 -13.78
N TYR A 165 -13.83 -9.16 -12.87
CA TYR A 165 -12.90 -10.24 -13.12
C TYR A 165 -13.42 -11.56 -12.56
N THR A 166 -13.27 -12.63 -13.34
CA THR A 166 -13.59 -13.99 -12.92
C THR A 166 -12.28 -14.71 -12.59
N LEU A 167 -12.02 -14.89 -11.30
CA LEU A 167 -10.86 -15.62 -10.81
C LEU A 167 -11.17 -17.11 -10.76
N ASP A 168 -10.40 -17.92 -11.49
CA ASP A 168 -10.47 -19.38 -11.40
C ASP A 168 -9.51 -19.88 -10.30
N MET A 169 -10.08 -20.45 -9.24
CA MET A 169 -9.32 -20.96 -8.10
C MET A 169 -9.39 -22.49 -7.99
N GLY A 170 -10.25 -23.15 -8.78
CA GLY A 170 -10.50 -24.59 -8.68
C GLY A 170 -11.03 -25.07 -7.32
N LYS A 171 -11.51 -24.17 -6.45
CA LYS A 171 -11.98 -24.48 -5.08
C LYS A 171 -13.46 -24.14 -4.92
N PRO A 172 -14.23 -24.90 -4.10
CA PRO A 172 -15.67 -24.66 -3.89
C PRO A 172 -15.99 -23.40 -3.08
N THR A 173 -15.03 -22.90 -2.31
CA THR A 173 -15.14 -21.68 -1.51
C THR A 173 -13.86 -20.87 -1.60
N ALA A 174 -14.00 -19.58 -1.34
CA ALA A 174 -12.89 -18.63 -1.28
C ALA A 174 -13.07 -17.71 -0.05
N LYS A 175 -11.96 -17.30 0.55
CA LYS A 175 -11.97 -16.21 1.53
C LYS A 175 -11.52 -14.93 0.85
N VAL A 176 -12.34 -13.88 0.94
CA VAL A 176 -12.05 -12.57 0.36
C VAL A 176 -11.72 -11.58 1.49
N TYR A 177 -10.55 -10.98 1.41
CA TYR A 177 -10.00 -10.07 2.41
C TYR A 177 -9.97 -8.65 1.86
N ARG A 178 -10.57 -7.71 2.60
CA ARG A 178 -10.62 -6.29 2.24
C ARG A 178 -10.12 -5.44 3.38
N PHE A 179 -9.33 -4.43 3.05
CA PHE A 179 -8.81 -3.51 4.04
C PHE A 179 -9.93 -2.80 4.79
N VAL A 180 -9.69 -2.55 6.08
CA VAL A 180 -10.58 -1.79 6.96
C VAL A 180 -9.84 -0.56 7.47
N ASP A 181 -10.36 0.63 7.16
CA ASP A 181 -9.82 1.89 7.68
C ASP A 181 -9.90 1.92 9.21
N GLY A 182 -8.81 2.28 9.90
CA GLY A 182 -8.71 2.23 11.36
C GLY A 182 -8.66 0.81 11.96
N GLY A 183 -8.78 -0.23 11.13
CA GLY A 183 -8.86 -1.61 11.56
C GLY A 183 -7.49 -2.28 11.71
N GLU A 184 -7.42 -3.26 12.61
CA GLU A 184 -6.21 -4.07 12.78
C GLU A 184 -6.19 -5.34 11.93
N LYS A 185 -7.38 -5.74 11.45
CA LYS A 185 -7.61 -6.97 10.71
C LYS A 185 -8.40 -6.65 9.46
N PHE A 186 -8.18 -7.44 8.42
CA PHE A 186 -9.03 -7.42 7.24
C PHE A 186 -10.49 -7.72 7.61
N ALA A 187 -11.42 -7.13 6.86
CA ALA A 187 -12.76 -7.67 6.73
C ALA A 187 -12.67 -8.95 5.87
N VAL A 188 -13.15 -10.07 6.41
CA VAL A 188 -13.07 -11.38 5.75
C VAL A 188 -14.46 -11.91 5.46
N GLU A 189 -14.70 -12.27 4.20
CA GLU A 189 -15.93 -12.88 3.74
C GLU A 189 -15.63 -14.26 3.15
N THR A 190 -16.40 -15.28 3.52
CA THR A 190 -16.31 -16.60 2.87
C THR A 190 -17.40 -16.71 1.82
N VAL A 191 -17.00 -16.89 0.56
CA VAL A 191 -17.90 -16.90 -0.59
C VAL A 191 -17.87 -18.26 -1.26
N LYS A 192 -19.03 -18.76 -1.70
CA LYS A 192 -19.11 -19.97 -2.53
C LYS A 192 -18.72 -19.63 -3.97
N THR A 193 -17.91 -20.46 -4.58
CA THR A 193 -17.58 -20.31 -6.01
C THR A 193 -18.61 -21.03 -6.87
N SER A 194 -18.65 -20.67 -8.15
CA SER A 194 -19.40 -21.42 -9.17
C SER A 194 -18.40 -22.18 -10.02
N ASN A 195 -18.40 -23.52 -9.90
CA ASN A 195 -17.45 -24.40 -10.60
C ASN A 195 -15.97 -24.00 -10.41
N GLY A 196 -15.58 -23.62 -9.18
CA GLY A 196 -14.22 -23.19 -8.89
C GLY A 196 -13.92 -21.72 -9.20
N LYS A 197 -14.88 -20.98 -9.78
CA LYS A 197 -14.71 -19.60 -10.23
C LYS A 197 -15.42 -18.59 -9.33
N LEU A 198 -14.73 -17.49 -9.04
CA LEU A 198 -15.22 -16.37 -8.23
C LEU A 198 -15.31 -15.10 -9.08
N ASN A 199 -16.48 -14.48 -9.13
CA ASN A 199 -16.67 -13.17 -9.77
C ASN A 199 -16.40 -12.06 -8.77
N LEU A 200 -15.55 -11.10 -9.14
CA LEU A 200 -15.12 -9.98 -8.32
C LEU A 200 -15.26 -8.67 -9.09
N THR A 201 -15.58 -7.61 -8.36
CA THR A 201 -15.34 -6.23 -8.82
C THR A 201 -14.02 -5.77 -8.21
N VAL A 202 -13.01 -5.59 -9.05
CA VAL A 202 -11.66 -5.14 -8.68
C VAL A 202 -11.60 -3.62 -8.77
N THR A 203 -10.88 -2.99 -7.84
CA THR A 203 -10.76 -1.52 -7.72
C THR A 203 -9.29 -1.12 -7.58
N GLU A 204 -9.02 0.16 -7.36
CA GLU A 204 -7.66 0.64 -7.04
C GLU A 204 -7.08 0.12 -5.72
N SER A 205 -7.94 -0.27 -4.80
CA SER A 205 -7.51 -0.84 -3.52
C SER A 205 -7.35 -2.35 -3.68
N PRO A 206 -6.18 -2.91 -3.35
CA PRO A 206 -5.95 -4.34 -3.47
C PRO A 206 -6.97 -5.15 -2.67
N VAL A 207 -7.51 -6.20 -3.29
CA VAL A 207 -8.29 -7.25 -2.63
C VAL A 207 -7.50 -8.55 -2.67
N PHE A 208 -7.56 -9.32 -1.58
CA PHE A 208 -6.88 -10.61 -1.48
C PHE A 208 -7.87 -11.76 -1.43
N VAL A 209 -7.52 -12.88 -2.06
CA VAL A 209 -8.38 -14.06 -2.13
C VAL A 209 -7.56 -15.33 -1.84
N GLU A 210 -7.98 -16.17 -0.90
CA GLU A 210 -7.34 -17.45 -0.51
C GLU A 210 -8.28 -18.66 -0.74
#